data_AF-X1HPR7-F1
#
_entry.id   AF-X1HPR7-F1
#
_cell.length_a   1.000
_cell.length_b   1.000
_cell.length_c   1.000
_cell.angle_alpha   90.00
_cell.angle_beta   90.00
_cell.angle_gamma   90.00
#
_symmetry.space_group_name_H-M   'P 1'
#
loop_
_entity.id
_entity.type
_entity.pdbx_description
1 polymer ?
#
loop_
_entity_poly.entity_id
_entity_poly.type
_entity_poly.pdbx_seq_one_letter_code
_entity_poly.pdbx_strand_id
1 'polypeptide(L)'
;MWVYIICAGIWICFILHWITGSIPKRRFFEVYAGCSISICLTLLIFGLFGWYQEAISAVLQVIGSVLICITVVLALITFVTFRSKGKPEKGIEETTVLIEGTIFGIIRHPLYLGFALWGIGQILAIQSTISMILG
;
A
#
# COMPACT_ATOMS: atom_id res chain seq x y z
N MET A 1 -8.86 -16.70 14.43
CA MET A 1 -8.82 -17.60 13.25
C MET A 1 -9.13 -16.89 11.94
N TRP A 2 -10.21 -16.09 11.84
CA TRP A 2 -10.61 -15.41 10.59
C TRP A 2 -9.53 -14.51 9.95
N VAL A 3 -8.76 -13.77 10.77
CA VAL A 3 -7.67 -12.90 10.31
C VAL A 3 -6.65 -13.65 9.45
N TYR A 4 -6.21 -14.82 9.90
CA TYR A 4 -5.24 -15.64 9.18
C TYR A 4 -5.79 -16.17 7.85
N ILE A 5 -7.09 -16.47 7.78
CA ILE A 5 -7.74 -16.90 6.54
C ILE A 5 -7.75 -15.77 5.52
N ILE A 6 -8.07 -14.54 5.95
CA ILE A 6 -8.06 -13.36 5.07
C ILE A 6 -6.65 -13.09 4.56
N CYS A 7 -5.65 -13.10 5.45
CA CYS A 7 -4.25 -12.90 5.07
C CYS A 7 -3.77 -13.99 4.11
N ALA A 8 -4.11 -15.27 4.36
CA ALA A 8 -3.79 -16.37 3.46
C ALA A 8 -4.43 -16.16 2.07
N GLY A 9 -5.70 -15.71 2.03
CA GLY A 9 -6.38 -15.37 0.79
C GLY A 9 -5.65 -14.30 -0.02
N ILE A 10 -5.21 -13.22 0.63
CA ILE A 10 -4.43 -12.15 0.00
C ILE A 10 -3.14 -12.71 -0.63
N TRP A 11 -2.36 -13.45 0.15
CA TRP A 11 -1.10 -14.02 -0.34
C TRP A 11 -1.33 -15.02 -1.48
N ILE A 12 -2.37 -15.85 -1.42
CA ILE A 12 -2.72 -16.77 -2.51
C ILE A 12 -3.04 -15.99 -3.79
N CYS A 13 -3.84 -14.93 -3.71
CA CYS A 13 -4.15 -14.09 -4.87
C CYS A 13 -2.90 -13.49 -5.51
N PHE A 14 -1.98 -12.94 -4.71
CA PHE A 14 -0.73 -12.37 -5.22
C PHE A 14 0.20 -13.43 -5.81
N ILE A 15 0.34 -14.59 -5.16
CA ILE A 15 1.16 -15.71 -5.67
C ILE A 15 0.61 -16.21 -7.01
N LEU A 16 -0.71 -16.39 -7.13
CA LEU A 16 -1.35 -16.79 -8.38
C LEU A 16 -1.12 -15.75 -9.49
N HIS A 17 -1.19 -14.46 -9.16
CA HIS A 17 -0.89 -13.39 -10.10
C HIS A 17 0.58 -13.42 -10.56
N TRP A 18 1.53 -13.64 -9.64
CA TRP A 18 2.95 -13.72 -9.98
C TRP A 18 3.26 -14.91 -10.90
N ILE A 19 2.69 -16.08 -10.61
CA ILE A 19 2.90 -17.30 -11.40
C ILE A 19 2.33 -17.16 -12.82
N THR A 20 1.15 -16.55 -12.96
CA THR A 20 0.45 -16.45 -14.25
C THR A 20 0.91 -15.27 -15.10
N GLY A 21 1.20 -14.12 -14.48
CA GLY A 21 1.44 -12.87 -15.18
C GLY A 21 2.90 -12.40 -15.14
N SER A 22 3.46 -12.25 -13.94
CA SER A 22 4.69 -11.48 -13.75
C SER A 22 5.97 -12.29 -13.96
N ILE A 23 6.04 -13.53 -13.42
CA ILE A 23 7.23 -14.40 -13.53
C ILE A 23 7.47 -14.84 -14.99
N PRO A 24 6.47 -15.34 -15.73
CA PRO A 24 6.69 -15.78 -17.12
C PRO A 24 7.14 -14.63 -18.02
N LYS A 25 6.68 -13.41 -17.74
CA LYS A 25 7.01 -12.19 -18.49
C LYS A 25 8.26 -11.47 -17.96
N ARG A 26 8.96 -12.06 -16.97
CA ARG A 26 10.16 -11.49 -16.30
C ARG A 26 9.97 -10.07 -15.76
N ARG A 27 8.76 -9.74 -15.33
CA ARG A 27 8.41 -8.43 -14.75
C ARG A 27 8.69 -8.42 -13.25
N PHE A 28 9.97 -8.48 -12.89
CA PHE A 28 10.39 -8.54 -11.48
C PHE A 28 9.89 -7.36 -10.64
N PHE A 29 9.79 -6.17 -11.24
CA PHE A 29 9.26 -4.98 -10.57
C PHE A 29 7.82 -5.19 -10.05
N GLU A 30 6.93 -5.80 -10.83
CA GLU A 30 5.55 -6.09 -10.41
C GLU A 30 5.51 -7.05 -9.20
N VAL A 31 6.46 -7.99 -9.12
CA VAL A 31 6.58 -8.93 -7.99
C VAL A 31 6.99 -8.20 -6.72
N TYR A 32 8.01 -7.33 -6.79
CA TYR A 32 8.43 -6.53 -5.64
C TYR A 32 7.33 -5.59 -5.15
N ALA A 33 6.68 -4.87 -6.08
CA ALA A 33 5.56 -3.99 -5.74
C ALA A 33 4.39 -4.77 -5.12
N GLY A 34 4.04 -5.93 -5.69
CA GLY A 34 2.99 -6.79 -5.15
C GLY A 34 3.33 -7.31 -3.75
N CYS A 35 4.60 -7.63 -3.48
CA CYS A 35 5.05 -8.09 -2.16
C CYS A 35 4.88 -6.98 -1.11
N SER A 36 5.33 -5.76 -1.41
CA SER A 36 5.16 -4.61 -0.52
C SER A 36 3.68 -4.32 -0.24
N ILE A 37 2.83 -4.34 -1.26
CA ILE A 37 1.38 -4.13 -1.10
C ILE A 37 0.76 -5.24 -0.23
N SER A 38 1.12 -6.50 -0.46
CA SER A 38 0.62 -7.64 0.31
C SER A 38 0.97 -7.53 1.79
N ILE A 39 2.20 -7.11 2.11
CA ILE A 39 2.67 -6.89 3.48
C ILE A 39 1.90 -5.74 4.12
N CYS A 40 1.74 -4.60 3.43
CA CYS A 40 0.99 -3.45 3.92
C CYS A 40 -0.47 -3.81 4.25
N LEU A 41 -1.13 -4.59 3.39
CA LEU A 41 -2.50 -5.08 3.59
C LEU A 41 -2.59 -6.08 4.74
N THR A 42 -1.60 -6.98 4.84
CA THR A 42 -1.52 -7.96 5.94
C THR A 42 -1.43 -7.23 7.28
N LEU A 43 -0.53 -6.25 7.42
CA LEU A 43 -0.39 -5.44 8.62
C LEU A 43 -1.68 -4.66 8.94
N LEU A 44 -2.40 -4.17 7.93
CA LEU A 44 -3.67 -3.45 8.13
C LEU A 44 -4.72 -4.37 8.76
N ILE A 45 -4.85 -5.59 8.26
CA ILE A 45 -5.82 -6.55 8.79
C ILE A 45 -5.42 -6.95 10.22
N PHE A 46 -4.13 -7.21 10.48
CA PHE A 46 -3.69 -7.50 11.85
C PHE A 46 -3.96 -6.34 12.81
N GLY A 47 -3.70 -5.10 12.38
CA GLY A 47 -4.03 -3.89 13.14
C GLY A 47 -5.52 -3.83 13.48
N LEU A 48 -6.38 -3.87 12.46
CA LEU A 48 -7.84 -3.75 12.60
C LEU A 48 -8.47 -4.85 13.47
N PHE A 49 -7.93 -6.07 13.45
CA PHE A 49 -8.51 -7.22 14.14
C PHE A 49 -7.88 -7.54 15.51
N GLY A 50 -7.17 -6.59 16.10
CA GLY A 50 -6.84 -6.67 17.53
C GLY A 50 -5.48 -6.12 17.91
N TRP A 51 -4.53 -6.03 16.98
CA TRP A 51 -3.18 -5.57 17.36
C TRP A 51 -3.14 -4.08 17.68
N TYR A 52 -4.10 -3.30 17.19
CA TYR A 52 -4.31 -1.93 17.64
C TYR A 52 -4.73 -1.83 19.11
N GLN A 53 -5.38 -2.84 19.69
CA GLN A 53 -5.78 -2.78 21.11
C GLN A 53 -4.61 -3.04 22.06
N GLU A 54 -3.56 -3.70 21.56
CA GLU A 54 -2.33 -4.03 22.31
C GLU A 54 -1.25 -2.93 22.19
N ALA A 55 -1.59 -1.78 21.61
CA ALA A 55 -0.64 -0.69 21.40
C ALA A 55 -0.18 -0.09 22.74
N ILE A 56 1.13 0.12 22.88
CA ILE A 56 1.76 0.62 24.12
C ILE A 56 1.31 2.06 24.42
N SER A 57 1.11 2.88 23.39
CA SER A 57 0.70 4.29 23.50
C SER A 57 -0.45 4.64 22.56
N ALA A 58 -1.59 5.01 23.15
CA ALA A 58 -2.76 5.47 22.40
C ALA A 58 -2.50 6.75 21.57
N VAL A 59 -1.58 7.62 22.01
CA VAL A 59 -1.26 8.85 21.27
C VAL A 59 -0.53 8.54 19.97
N LEU A 60 0.51 7.70 20.03
CA LEU A 60 1.23 7.25 18.83
C LEU A 60 0.29 6.49 17.89
N GLN A 61 -0.63 5.71 18.47
CA GLN A 61 -1.62 4.98 17.70
C GLN A 61 -2.51 5.90 16.87
N VAL A 62 -3.06 6.95 17.48
CA VAL A 62 -3.89 7.95 16.79
C VAL A 62 -3.09 8.64 15.68
N ILE A 63 -1.85 9.04 15.96
CA ILE A 63 -0.97 9.66 14.95
C ILE A 63 -0.75 8.70 13.78
N GLY A 64 -0.46 7.43 14.05
CA GLY A 64 -0.30 6.39 13.04
C GLY A 64 -1.56 6.18 12.19
N SER A 65 -2.72 6.09 12.83
CA SER A 65 -4.01 5.95 12.12
C SER A 65 -4.35 7.16 11.26
N VAL A 66 -4.07 8.38 11.72
CA VAL A 66 -4.23 9.60 10.93
C VAL A 66 -3.29 9.58 9.73
N LEU A 67 -2.05 9.13 9.91
CA LEU A 67 -1.08 9.01 8.82
C LEU A 67 -1.55 8.02 7.76
N ILE A 68 -2.04 6.84 8.16
CA ILE A 68 -2.65 5.85 7.26
C ILE A 68 -3.83 6.48 6.51
N CYS A 69 -4.70 7.24 7.18
CA CYS A 69 -5.81 7.93 6.51
C CYS A 69 -5.34 8.91 5.44
N ILE A 70 -4.31 9.72 5.73
CA ILE A 70 -3.70 10.64 4.76
C ILE A 70 -3.18 9.87 3.54
N THR A 71 -2.57 8.70 3.75
CA THR A 71 -2.05 7.89 2.64
C THR A 71 -3.14 7.33 1.73
N VAL A 72 -4.30 6.95 2.28
CA VAL A 72 -5.48 6.56 1.48
C VAL A 72 -5.93 7.71 0.60
N VAL A 73 -6.02 8.92 1.17
CA VAL A 73 -6.40 10.13 0.43
C VAL A 73 -5.39 10.43 -0.68
N LEU A 74 -4.09 10.34 -0.40
CA LEU A 74 -3.03 10.51 -1.40
C LEU A 74 -3.16 9.48 -2.53
N ALA A 75 -3.39 8.21 -2.20
CA ALA A 75 -3.59 7.15 -3.19
C ALA A 75 -4.83 7.44 -4.06
N LEU A 76 -5.96 7.81 -3.46
CA LEU A 76 -7.18 8.15 -4.19
C LEU A 76 -6.97 9.33 -5.13
N ILE A 77 -6.35 10.42 -4.68
CA ILE A 77 -6.06 11.59 -5.53
C ILE A 77 -5.13 11.19 -6.69
N THR A 78 -4.13 10.34 -6.41
CA THR A 78 -3.20 9.82 -7.41
C THR A 78 -3.95 9.01 -8.48
N PHE A 79 -4.82 8.08 -8.06
CA PHE A 79 -5.64 7.28 -8.97
C PHE A 79 -6.64 8.11 -9.79
N VAL A 80 -7.34 9.05 -9.16
CA VAL A 80 -8.29 9.95 -9.83
C VAL A 80 -7.56 10.83 -10.85
N THR A 81 -6.38 11.33 -10.51
CA THR A 81 -5.56 12.15 -11.41
C THR A 81 -5.05 11.31 -12.60
N PHE A 82 -4.60 10.08 -12.37
CA PHE A 82 -4.24 9.16 -13.46
C PHE A 82 -5.44 8.82 -14.36
N ARG A 83 -6.63 8.56 -13.80
CA ARG A 83 -7.85 8.27 -14.57
C ARG A 83 -8.35 9.48 -15.39
N SER A 84 -8.30 10.68 -14.82
CA SER A 84 -8.83 11.89 -15.46
C SER A 84 -7.86 12.52 -16.46
N LYS A 85 -6.56 12.53 -16.17
CA LYS A 85 -5.54 13.19 -16.99
C LYS A 85 -4.65 12.24 -17.79
N GLY A 86 -4.46 11.00 -17.33
CA GLY A 86 -3.52 10.05 -17.93
C GLY A 86 -4.02 9.31 -19.17
N LYS A 87 -5.33 9.32 -19.45
CA LYS A 87 -5.99 8.60 -20.59
C LYS A 87 -5.31 7.25 -20.96
N PRO A 88 -5.21 6.29 -20.02
CA PRO A 88 -4.47 5.05 -20.26
C PRO A 88 -5.17 4.18 -21.32
N GLU A 89 -4.45 3.79 -22.38
CA GLU A 89 -5.00 2.97 -23.48
C GLU A 89 -4.97 1.45 -23.19
N LYS A 90 -3.99 0.94 -22.43
CA LYS A 90 -3.88 -0.52 -22.15
C LYS A 90 -3.46 -0.91 -20.73
N GLY A 91 -3.07 0.02 -19.86
CA GLY A 91 -2.69 -0.27 -18.47
C GLY A 91 -2.39 0.99 -17.65
N ILE A 92 -2.30 0.86 -16.32
CA ILE A 92 -2.00 1.96 -15.39
C ILE A 92 -0.56 2.49 -15.60
N GLU A 93 0.32 1.65 -16.14
CA GLU A 93 1.74 1.95 -16.40
C GLU A 93 1.99 2.55 -17.80
N GLU A 94 1.05 2.41 -18.75
CA GLU A 94 1.14 3.01 -20.09
C GLU A 94 0.42 4.37 -20.10
N THR A 95 0.96 5.33 -19.36
CA THR A 95 0.50 6.73 -19.44
C THR A 95 1.36 7.48 -20.45
N THR A 96 0.73 7.92 -21.55
CA THR A 96 1.37 8.58 -22.71
C THR A 96 1.68 10.06 -22.48
N VAL A 97 1.36 10.60 -21.30
CA VAL A 97 1.49 12.03 -21.00
C VAL A 97 2.03 12.23 -19.58
N LEU A 98 3.11 13.01 -19.45
CA LEU A 98 3.65 13.44 -18.16
C LEU A 98 2.61 14.35 -17.47
N ILE A 99 2.08 13.90 -16.32
CA ILE A 99 1.11 14.68 -15.56
C ILE A 99 1.88 15.71 -14.71
N GLU A 100 1.94 16.97 -15.15
CA GLU A 100 2.64 18.04 -14.42
C GLU A 100 1.74 18.80 -13.41
N GLY A 101 0.43 18.51 -13.37
CA GLY A 101 -0.54 19.22 -12.52
C GLY A 101 -0.96 18.48 -11.24
N THR A 102 -1.35 19.26 -10.22
CA THR A 102 -1.81 18.80 -8.89
C THR A 102 -0.64 18.31 -8.00
N ILE A 103 -0.73 17.14 -7.37
CA ILE A 103 0.32 16.61 -6.48
C ILE A 103 1.59 16.21 -7.26
N PHE A 104 1.45 15.82 -8.53
CA PHE A 104 2.57 15.39 -9.37
C PHE A 104 3.54 16.53 -9.74
N GLY A 105 3.11 17.78 -9.62
CA GLY A 105 3.99 18.96 -9.80
C GLY A 105 4.95 19.19 -8.62
N ILE A 106 4.65 18.61 -7.45
CA ILE A 106 5.48 18.72 -6.23
C ILE A 106 6.25 17.42 -5.98
N ILE A 107 5.58 16.27 -6.16
CA ILE A 107 6.13 14.94 -5.86
C ILE A 107 6.06 14.09 -7.13
N ARG A 108 7.21 13.65 -7.65
CA ARG A 108 7.30 12.83 -8.87
C ARG A 108 6.62 11.46 -8.75
N HIS A 109 6.58 10.90 -7.54
CA HIS A 109 5.96 9.59 -7.27
C HIS A 109 5.10 9.61 -6.00
N PRO A 110 3.88 10.18 -6.06
CA PRO A 110 3.03 10.34 -4.88
C PRO A 110 2.56 9.01 -4.29
N LEU A 111 2.47 7.96 -5.12
CA LEU A 111 2.15 6.60 -4.68
C LEU A 111 3.26 6.00 -3.80
N TYR A 112 4.55 6.21 -4.14
CA TYR A 112 5.66 5.74 -3.30
C TYR A 112 5.72 6.50 -1.98
N LEU A 113 5.48 7.82 -1.99
CA LEU A 113 5.35 8.58 -0.75
C LEU A 113 4.19 8.06 0.10
N GLY A 114 3.05 7.76 -0.52
CA GLY A 114 1.91 7.13 0.13
C GLY A 114 2.27 5.81 0.80
N PHE A 115 2.98 4.91 0.12
CA PHE A 115 3.41 3.64 0.73
C PHE A 115 4.42 3.82 1.87
N ALA A 116 5.37 4.76 1.75
CA ALA A 116 6.31 5.05 2.83
C ALA A 116 5.61 5.58 4.08
N LEU A 117 4.68 6.52 3.90
CA LEU A 117 3.87 7.05 5.00
C LEU A 117 2.93 5.99 5.59
N TRP A 118 2.46 5.05 4.77
CA TRP A 118 1.61 3.95 5.22
C TRP A 118 2.39 3.03 6.15
N GLY A 119 3.59 2.62 5.75
CA GLY A 119 4.49 1.80 6.56
C GLY A 119 4.80 2.42 7.92
N ILE A 120 5.22 3.70 7.93
CA ILE A 120 5.45 4.48 9.15
C ILE A 120 4.16 4.55 10.00
N GLY A 121 3.02 4.80 9.36
CA GLY A 121 1.73 4.86 10.05
C GLY A 121 1.38 3.55 10.74
N GLN A 122 1.68 2.41 10.10
CA GLN A 122 1.46 1.08 10.67
C GLN A 122 2.41 0.77 11.82
N ILE A 123 3.68 1.17 11.74
CA ILE A 123 4.64 1.05 12.85
C ILE A 123 4.12 1.79 14.08
N LEU A 124 3.67 3.04 13.91
CA LEU A 124 3.15 3.87 14.99
C LEU A 124 1.79 3.38 15.52
N ALA A 125 0.96 2.80 14.66
CA ALA A 125 -0.36 2.31 15.02
C ALA A 125 -0.34 0.95 15.74
N ILE A 126 0.52 0.03 15.29
CA ILE A 126 0.60 -1.34 15.81
C ILE A 126 1.61 -1.45 16.97
N GLN A 127 2.72 -0.71 16.92
CA GLN A 127 3.76 -0.67 17.97
C GLN A 127 4.32 -2.04 18.35
N SER A 128 4.41 -2.95 17.37
CA SER A 128 4.98 -4.29 17.55
C SER A 128 6.33 -4.42 16.86
N THR A 129 7.16 -5.36 17.32
CA THR A 129 8.42 -5.71 16.64
C THR A 129 8.18 -6.16 15.19
N ILE A 130 7.07 -6.87 14.96
CA ILE A 130 6.71 -7.37 13.61
C ILE A 130 6.38 -6.21 12.68
N SER A 131 5.60 -5.23 13.14
CA SER A 131 5.32 -4.02 12.34
C SER A 131 6.59 -3.21 12.07
N MET A 132 7.57 -3.22 12.98
CA MET A 132 8.84 -2.50 12.79
C MET A 132 9.75 -3.15 11.74
N ILE A 133 9.71 -4.48 11.60
CA ILE A 133 10.50 -5.21 10.60
C ILE A 133 9.83 -5.16 9.22
N LEU A 134 8.50 -5.18 9.18
CA LEU A 134 7.73 -5.29 7.94
C LEU A 134 7.22 -3.96 7.38
N GLY A 135 7.15 -2.92 8.21
CA GLY A 135 6.62 -1.60 7.87
C GLY A 135 7.65 -0.64 7.29
#